data_AF-A0A350I9R2-F1
#
_entry.id   AF-A0A350I9R2-F1
#
_cell.length_a   1.000
_cell.length_b   1.000
_cell.length_c   1.000
_cell.angle_alpha   90.00
_cell.angle_beta   90.00
_cell.angle_gamma   90.00
#
_symmetry.space_group_name_H-M   'P 1'
#
loop_
_entity.id
_entity.type
_entity.pdbx_description
1 polymer ?
#
loop_
_entity_poly.entity_id
_entity_poly.type
_entity_poly.pdbx_seq_one_letter_code
_entity_poly.pdbx_strand_id
1 'polypeptide(L)' 'MFGLFKKKSPIDKLQAEYKKLMEESFRLSTTDRSASDAKRAEAEEVAKQIEELQA' A
#
# COMPACT_ATOMS: atom_id res chain seq x y z
N MET A 1 -26.70 7.63 6.88
CA MET A 1 -25.91 8.14 8.01
C MET A 1 -24.66 8.81 7.44
N PHE A 2 -24.77 10.11 7.14
CA PHE A 2 -23.68 10.93 6.59
C PHE A 2 -22.77 11.38 7.72
N GLY A 3 -21.46 11.39 7.49
CA GLY A 3 -20.59 12.34 8.18
C GLY A 3 -19.31 11.79 8.79
N LEU A 4 -18.41 11.23 7.98
CA LEU A 4 -17.01 11.07 8.41
C LEU A 4 -16.05 11.26 7.22
N PHE A 5 -16.07 12.44 6.59
CA PHE A 5 -14.86 12.96 5.92
C PHE A 5 -13.83 13.35 7.01
N LYS A 6 -13.40 12.38 7.82
CA LYS A 6 -12.12 12.52 8.52
C LYS A 6 -11.09 12.56 7.41
N LYS A 7 -10.34 13.66 7.32
CA LYS A 7 -9.15 13.71 6.44
C LYS A 7 -8.38 12.44 6.72
N LYS A 8 -8.21 11.57 5.71
CA LYS A 8 -7.42 10.34 5.84
C LYS A 8 -6.11 10.74 6.50
N SER A 9 -5.81 10.12 7.64
CA SER A 9 -4.55 10.35 8.31
C SER A 9 -3.42 10.02 7.32
N PRO A 10 -2.22 10.60 7.49
CA PRO A 10 -1.07 10.24 6.65
C PRO A 10 -0.87 8.72 6.60
N ILE A 11 -1.08 8.05 7.74
CA ILE A 11 -1.06 6.60 7.89
C ILE A 11 -2.16 5.92 7.07
N ASP A 12 -3.41 6.41 7.10
CA ASP A 12 -4.51 5.83 6.31
C ASP A 12 -4.27 5.92 4.80
N LYS A 13 -3.56 6.96 4.34
CA LYS A 13 -3.18 7.10 2.93
C LYS A 13 -2.13 6.07 2.55
N LEU A 14 -1.08 5.93 3.37
CA LEU A 14 -0.02 4.95 3.15
C LEU A 14 -0.55 3.51 3.25
N GLN A 15 -1.44 3.22 4.19
CA GLN A 15 -2.08 1.90 4.28
C GLN A 15 -2.93 1.58 3.05
N ALA A 16 -3.65 2.57 2.51
CA ALA A 16 -4.42 2.39 1.28
C ALA A 16 -3.50 2.15 0.07
N GLU A 17 -2.36 2.83 0.02
CA GLU A 17 -1.36 2.67 -1.04
C GLU A 17 -0.65 1.32 -0.95
N TYR A 18 -0.22 0.90 0.24
CA TYR A 18 0.32 -0.43 0.52
C TYR A 18 -0.62 -1.53 0.03
N LYS A 19 -1.91 -1.43 0.40
CA LYS A 19 -2.91 -2.42 0.00
C LYS A 19 -3.08 -2.49 -1.52
N LYS A 20 -3.06 -1.33 -2.19
CA LYS A 20 -3.15 -1.25 -3.64
C LYS A 20 -1.94 -1.89 -4.32
N LEU A 21 -0.73 -1.58 -3.86
CA LEU A 21 0.51 -2.15 -4.37
C LEU A 21 0.57 -3.67 -4.18
N MET A 22 0.10 -4.17 -3.03
CA MET A 22 -0.01 -5.61 -2.77
C MET A 22 -1.03 -6.28 -3.69
N GLU A 23 -2.21 -5.71 -3.91
CA GLU A 23 -3.19 -6.23 -4.89
C GLU A 23 -2.62 -6.23 -6.31
N GLU A 24 -1.90 -5.17 -6.71
CA GLU A 24 -1.26 -5.08 -8.02
C GLU A 24 -0.16 -6.14 -8.16
N SER A 25 0.70 -6.31 -7.15
CA SER A 25 1.73 -7.37 -7.15
C SER A 25 1.09 -8.76 -7.29
N PHE A 26 -0.01 -9.02 -6.58
CA PHE A 26 -0.70 -10.32 -6.66
C PHE A 26 -1.30 -10.55 -8.05
N ARG A 27 -1.93 -9.54 -8.65
CA ARG A 27 -2.43 -9.63 -10.03
C ARG A 27 -1.28 -9.89 -11.01
N LEU A 28 -0.20 -9.12 -10.89
CA LEU A 28 0.97 -9.25 -11.75
C LEU A 28 1.69 -10.58 -11.53
N SER A 29 1.62 -11.20 -10.35
CA SER A 29 2.28 -12.49 -10.09
C SER A 29 1.83 -13.60 -11.05
N THR A 30 0.65 -13.45 -11.64
CA THR A 30 0.08 -14.38 -12.61
C THR A 30 0.48 -14.08 -14.07
N THR A 31 0.92 -12.86 -14.37
CA THR A 31 1.19 -12.39 -15.74
C THR A 31 2.64 -11.99 -15.97
N ASP A 32 3.26 -11.33 -14.99
CA ASP A 32 4.61 -10.80 -15.02
C ASP A 32 5.24 -10.81 -13.61
N ARG A 33 6.09 -11.80 -13.40
CA ARG A 33 6.79 -12.01 -12.12
C ARG A 33 7.75 -10.86 -11.80
N SER A 34 8.44 -10.31 -12.79
CA SER A 34 9.38 -9.21 -12.55
C SER A 34 8.66 -7.94 -12.12
N ALA A 35 7.52 -7.62 -12.78
CA ALA A 35 6.68 -6.50 -12.37
C ALA A 35 6.02 -6.73 -10.99
N SER A 36 5.62 -7.97 -10.69
CA SER A 36 5.14 -8.36 -9.35
C SER A 36 6.17 -8.10 -8.27
N ASP A 37 7.42 -8.55 -8.48
CA ASP A 37 8.49 -8.39 -7.51
C ASP A 37 8.81 -6.90 -7.27
N ALA A 38 8.78 -6.07 -8.32
CA ALA A 38 8.93 -4.62 -8.21
C ALA A 38 7.81 -3.98 -7.36
N LYS A 39 6.53 -4.34 -7.62
CA LYS A 39 5.39 -3.83 -6.84
C LYS A 39 5.40 -4.28 -5.39
N ARG A 40 5.92 -5.48 -5.12
CA ARG A 40 6.09 -5.99 -3.77
C ARG A 40 7.18 -5.22 -3.01
N ALA A 41 8.29 -4.89 -3.67
CA ALA A 41 9.33 -4.03 -3.10
C ALA A 41 8.82 -2.60 -2.81
N GLU A 42 8.05 -2.01 -3.74
CA GLU A 42 7.37 -0.73 -3.50
C GLU A 42 6.46 -0.79 -2.25
N ALA A 43 5.70 -1.88 -2.08
CA ALA A 43 4.85 -2.08 -0.91
C ALA A 43 5.66 -2.18 0.39
N GLU A 44 6.79 -2.88 0.40
CA GLU A 44 7.66 -2.97 1.58
C GLU A 44 8.20 -1.60 2.02
N GLU A 45 8.57 -0.73 1.08
CA GLU A 45 9.01 0.63 1.41
C GLU A 45 7.87 1.47 2.01
N VAL A 46 6.63 1.31 1.53
CA VAL A 46 5.45 1.95 2.13
C VAL A 46 5.17 1.40 3.53
N ALA A 47 5.37 0.10 3.76
CA ALA A 47 5.23 -0.50 5.08
C ALA A 47 6.22 0.09 6.09
N LYS A 48 7.49 0.30 5.69
CA LYS A 48 8.49 0.98 6.53
C LYS A 48 8.05 2.41 6.88
N GLN A 49 7.54 3.17 5.91
CA GLN A 49 7.03 4.53 6.18
C GLN A 49 5.84 4.53 7.16
N ILE A 50 4.99 3.49 7.12
CA ILE A 50 3.89 3.34 8.09
C ILE A 50 4.45 3.05 9.48
N GLU A 51 5.44 2.17 9.60
CA GLU A 51 6.10 1.86 10.88
C GLU A 51 6.80 3.08 11.46
N GLU A 52 7.52 3.85 10.65
CA GLU A 52 8.18 5.11 11.06
C GLU A 52 7.19 6.16 11.57
N LEU A 53 5.97 6.21 11.02
CA LEU A 53 4.92 7.13 11.47
C LEU A 53 4.13 6.61 12.69
N GLN A 54 4.24 5.32 13.00
CA GLN A 54 3.62 4.70 14.18
C GLN A 54 4.57 4.59 15.38
N ALA A 55 5.89 4.70 15.16
CA ALA A 55 6.94 4.75 16.18
C ALA A 55 6.90 6.05 16.99
#